data_AF-A0A961SZV8-F1
#
_entry.id   AF-A0A961SZV8-F1
#
_cell.length_a   1.000
_cell.length_b   1.000
_cell.length_c   1.000
_cell.angle_alpha   90.00
_cell.angle_beta   90.00
_cell.angle_gamma   90.00
#
_symmetry.space_group_name_H-M   'P 1'
#
loop_
_entity.id
_entity.type
_entity.pdbx_description
1 polymer ?
#
loop_
_entity_poly.entity_id
_entity_poly.type
_entity_poly.pdbx_seq_one_letter_code
_entity_poly.pdbx_strand_id
1 'polypeptide(L)' 'MRIEVSRRQMPSRLFAYLSPVIALALTILLHAIVFMALAKDPVQTLYSYFIEPLTETWSLHELL' A
#
# COMPACT_ATOMS: atom_id res chain seq x y z
N MET A 1 30.12 20.17 -8.01
CA MET A 1 29.61 18.88 -8.50
C MET A 1 28.12 19.06 -8.75
N ARG A 2 27.68 19.07 -10.02
CA ARG A 2 26.27 19.29 -10.37
C ARG A 2 25.61 17.92 -10.53
N ILE A 3 24.64 17.60 -9.68
CA ILE A 3 23.88 16.35 -9.79
C ILE A 3 22.83 16.56 -10.87
N GLU A 4 23.06 16.01 -12.05
CA GLU A 4 22.12 16.09 -13.17
C GLU A 4 21.29 14.81 -13.23
N VAL A 5 19.97 14.94 -13.03
CA VAL A 5 19.02 13.82 -13.08
C VAL A 5 18.72 13.50 -14.55
N SER A 6 19.46 12.56 -15.12
CA SER A 6 19.18 12.04 -16.47
C SER A 6 18.05 11.00 -16.41
N ARG A 7 16.97 11.18 -17.18
CA ARG A 7 15.98 10.11 -17.39
C ARG A 7 16.69 8.88 -17.96
N ARG A 8 16.50 7.71 -17.34
CA ARG A 8 16.97 6.45 -17.93
C ARG A 8 16.23 6.21 -19.24
N GLN A 9 16.96 5.96 -20.33
CA GLN A 9 16.39 5.66 -21.64
C GLN A 9 15.57 4.36 -21.61
N MET A 10 15.93 3.40 -20.76
CA MET A 10 15.15 2.19 -20.51
C MET A 10 14.89 2.04 -19.00
N PRO A 11 13.62 2.04 -18.57
CA PRO A 11 13.28 1.73 -17.19
C PRO A 11 13.69 0.29 -16.86
N SER A 12 14.07 0.05 -15.60
CA SER A 12 14.46 -1.29 -15.17
C SER A 12 13.23 -2.20 -15.17
N ARG A 13 13.28 -3.27 -15.99
CA ARG A 13 12.21 -4.28 -16.06
C ARG A 13 12.01 -4.99 -14.72
N LEU A 14 13.09 -5.23 -13.98
CA LEU A 14 13.03 -5.84 -12.65
C LEU A 14 12.28 -4.92 -11.66
N PHE A 15 12.67 -3.66 -11.58
CA PHE A 15 12.02 -2.71 -10.67
C PHE A 15 10.62 -2.31 -11.11
N ALA A 16 10.25 -2.48 -12.38
CA ALA A 16 8.86 -2.28 -12.82
C ALA A 16 7.88 -3.24 -12.12
N TYR A 17 8.33 -4.45 -11.77
CA TYR A 17 7.51 -5.42 -11.04
C TYR A 17 7.79 -5.46 -9.54
N LEU A 18 9.04 -5.22 -9.12
CA LEU A 18 9.38 -5.20 -7.70
C LEU A 18 8.86 -3.93 -6.99
N SER A 19 8.86 -2.78 -7.66
CA SER A 19 8.49 -1.53 -6.99
C SER A 19 7.05 -1.51 -6.48
N PRO A 20 6.02 -2.00 -7.20
CA PRO A 20 4.66 -2.03 -6.67
C PRO A 20 4.52 -2.99 -5.49
N VAL A 21 5.20 -4.15 -5.54
CA VAL A 21 5.16 -5.15 -4.48
C VAL A 21 5.82 -4.63 -3.21
N ILE A 22 7.00 -4.02 -3.33
CA ILE A 22 7.71 -3.40 -2.20
C ILE A 22 6.88 -2.25 -1.63
N ALA A 23 6.30 -1.41 -2.49
CA ALA A 23 5.44 -0.32 -2.04
C ALA A 23 4.26 -0.84 -1.21
N LEU A 24 3.55 -1.86 -1.70
CA LEU A 24 2.43 -2.47 -0.99
C LEU A 24 2.86 -3.06 0.37
N ALA A 25 3.97 -3.81 0.39
CA ALA A 25 4.49 -4.39 1.63
C ALA A 25 4.84 -3.31 2.68
N LEU A 26 5.51 -2.23 2.25
CA LEU A 26 5.83 -1.10 3.12
C LEU A 26 4.57 -0.39 3.62
N THR A 27 3.56 -0.21 2.77
CA THR A 27 2.28 0.37 3.16
C THR A 27 1.60 -0.46 4.25
N ILE A 28 1.52 -1.78 4.09
CA ILE A 28 0.91 -2.68 5.08
C ILE A 28 1.68 -2.63 6.41
N LEU A 29 3.01 -2.69 6.35
CA LEU A 29 3.86 -2.59 7.55
C LEU A 29 3.65 -1.28 8.30
N LEU A 30 3.59 -0.16 7.59
CA LEU A 30 3.38 1.15 8.22
C LEU A 30 2.01 1.23 8.90
N HIS A 31 0.96 0.74 8.25
CA HIS A 31 -0.38 0.70 8.84
C HIS A 31 -0.44 -0.23 10.07
N ALA A 32 0.21 -1.39 10.01
CA ALA A 32 0.30 -2.29 11.17
C ALA A 32 0.93 -1.58 12.38
N ILE A 33 2.04 -0.85 12.16
CA ILE A 33 2.71 -0.08 13.22
C ILE A 33 1.78 0.99 13.80
N VAL A 34 1.06 1.73 12.95
CA VAL A 34 0.10 2.75 13.39
C VAL A 34 -1.02 2.12 14.23
N PHE A 35 -1.60 1.01 13.81
CA PHE A 35 -2.67 0.34 14.56
C PHE A 35 -2.17 -0.24 15.89
N MET A 36 -0.97 -0.82 15.91
CA MET A 36 -0.33 -1.23 17.16
C MET A 36 -0.11 -0.06 18.12
N ALA A 37 0.33 1.10 17.61
CA ALA A 37 0.50 2.31 18.42
C ALA A 37 -0.82 2.82 19.01
N LEU A 38 -1.96 2.51 18.37
CA LEU A 38 -3.31 2.82 18.84
C LEU A 38 -3.90 1.75 19.78
N ALA A 39 -3.10 0.75 20.19
CA ALA A 39 -3.54 -0.42 20.96
C ALA A 39 -4.70 -1.18 20.29
N LYS A 40 -4.70 -1.23 18.95
CA LYS A 40 -5.62 -2.03 18.13
C LYS A 40 -4.93 -3.29 17.64
N ASP A 41 -5.69 -4.35 17.41
CA ASP A 41 -5.18 -5.54 16.74
C ASP A 41 -4.87 -5.19 15.27
N PRO A 42 -3.59 -5.24 14.85
CA PRO A 42 -3.20 -4.81 13.51
C PRO A 42 -3.69 -5.76 12.43
N VAL A 43 -3.85 -7.05 12.71
CA VAL A 43 -4.30 -8.04 11.72
C VAL A 43 -5.78 -7.84 11.44
N GLN A 44 -6.59 -7.75 12.49
CA GLN A 44 -8.03 -7.50 12.34
C GLN A 44 -8.28 -6.14 11.69
N THR A 45 -7.53 -5.10 12.09
CA THR A 45 -7.69 -3.76 11.53
C THR A 45 -7.25 -3.71 10.07
N LEU A 46 -6.12 -4.30 9.70
CA LEU A 46 -5.72 -4.39 8.29
C LEU A 46 -6.75 -5.15 7.44
N TYR A 47 -7.31 -6.25 7.96
CA TYR A 47 -8.36 -6.99 7.26
C TYR A 47 -9.59 -6.13 7.00
N SER A 48 -10.10 -5.45 8.02
CA SER A 48 -11.31 -4.62 7.92
C SER A 48 -11.12 -3.42 6.96
N TYR A 49 -9.93 -2.82 6.92
CA TYR A 49 -9.66 -1.67 6.05
C TYR A 49 -9.22 -2.03 4.61
N PHE A 50 -8.58 -3.19 4.40
CA PHE A 50 -8.05 -3.56 3.08
C PHE A 50 -8.82 -4.69 2.38
N ILE A 51 -9.38 -5.65 3.13
CA ILE A 51 -9.98 -6.86 2.56
C ILE A 51 -11.50 -6.75 2.54
N GLU A 52 -12.10 -6.35 3.67
CA GLU A 52 -13.55 -6.23 3.82
C GLU A 52 -14.21 -5.37 2.71
N PRO A 53 -13.65 -4.20 2.30
CA PRO A 53 -14.23 -3.38 1.22
C PRO A 53 -14.17 -4.04 -0.16
N LEU A 54 -13.26 -5.01 -0.36
CA LEU A 54 -13.13 -5.74 -1.62
C LEU A 54 -14.11 -6.93 -1.68
N THR A 55 -14.53 -7.44 -0.52
CA THR A 55 -15.43 -8.59 -0.40
C THR A 55 -16.88 -8.19 -0.19
N GLU A 56 -17.12 -7.03 0.42
CA GLU A 56 -18.45 -6.48 0.64
C GLU A 56 -18.99 -5.85 -0.64
N THR A 57 -20.02 -6.46 -1.24
CA THR A 57 -20.76 -5.93 -2.41
C THR A 57 -21.49 -4.60 -2.13
N TRP A 58 -21.50 -4.12 -0.88
CA TRP A 58 -22.38 -3.06 -0.37
C TRP A 58 -21.76 -1.66 -0.24
N SER A 59 -20.44 -1.48 -0.46
CA SER A 59 -19.81 -0.15 -0.40
C SER A 59 -20.31 0.85 -1.46
N LEU A 60 -21.07 0.41 -2.47
CA LEU A 60 -21.59 1.27 -3.54
C LEU A 60 -22.90 1.99 -3.20
N HIS A 61 -23.66 1.53 -2.19
CA HIS A 61 -24.99 2.09 -1.89
C HIS A 61 -24.98 3.24 -0.86
N GLU A 62 -23.92 3.42 -0.07
CA GLU A 62 -23.82 4.52 0.91
C GLU A 62 -23.23 5.82 0.34
N LEU A 63 -22.93 5.86 -0.97
CA LEU A 63 -22.36 7.04 -1.66
C LEU A 63 -23.36 7.77 -2.58
N LEU A 64 -24.64 7.39 -2.56
CA LEU A 64 -25.76 8.07 -3.26
C LEU A 64 -26.64 8.82 -2.25
#